data_AF-A0A2P7TCC8-F1
#
_entry.id   AF-A0A2P7TCC8-F1
#
_cell.length_a   1.000
_cell.length_b   1.000
_cell.length_c   1.000
_cell.angle_alpha   90.00
_cell.angle_beta   90.00
_cell.angle_gamma   90.00
#
_symmetry.space_group_name_H-M   'P 1'
#
loop_
_entity.id
_entity.type
_entity.pdbx_description
1 polymer ?
#
loop_
_entity_poly.entity_id
_entity_poly.type
_entity_poly.pdbx_seq_one_letter_code
_entity_poly.pdbx_strand_id
1 'polypeptide(L)'
;MKTFHYLALLPLLWLTAFYTLCIRTWLWVGHLPNSTSPNPTEIPFTIHYQLVYNSLIFVLSAPVLWVGATLFFWLFKKQSPLSQPKYLIFNFCSYFILFLIIQTDPFGLINWLAD
;
A
#
# COMPACT_ATOMS: atom_id res chain seq x y z
N MET A 1 4.62 -22.82 4.96
CA MET A 1 4.44 -21.60 4.14
C MET A 1 3.95 -20.45 5.02
N LYS A 2 4.86 -19.68 5.64
CA LYS A 2 4.53 -18.47 6.44
C LYS A 2 4.69 -17.17 5.63
N THR A 3 5.33 -17.24 4.47
CA THR A 3 5.65 -16.11 3.59
C THR A 3 4.42 -15.43 2.99
N PHE A 4 3.31 -16.15 2.84
CA PHE A 4 2.09 -15.62 2.25
C PHE A 4 1.34 -14.60 3.12
N HIS A 5 1.51 -14.68 4.44
CA HIS A 5 0.90 -13.75 5.40
C HIS A 5 1.45 -12.33 5.25
N TYR A 6 2.76 -12.21 5.02
CA TYR A 6 3.43 -10.91 4.94
C TYR A 6 3.02 -10.11 3.70
N LEU A 7 2.65 -10.80 2.61
CA LEU A 7 2.18 -10.14 1.39
C LEU A 7 0.79 -9.52 1.54
N ALA A 8 -0.06 -10.10 2.40
CA ALA A 8 -1.38 -9.54 2.68
C ALA A 8 -1.31 -8.34 3.65
N LEU A 9 -0.21 -8.19 4.39
CA LEU A 9 0.03 -7.03 5.24
C LEU A 9 0.59 -5.83 4.46
N LEU A 10 1.20 -6.04 3.29
CA LEU A 10 1.78 -4.97 2.46
C LEU A 10 0.85 -3.76 2.23
N PRO A 11 -0.38 -3.94 1.71
CA PRO A 11 -1.28 -2.80 1.49
C PRO A 11 -1.66 -2.09 2.80
N LEU A 12 -1.81 -2.83 3.91
CA LEU A 12 -2.11 -2.24 5.21
C LEU A 12 -0.92 -1.48 5.80
N LEU A 13 0.30 -2.01 5.63
CA LEU A 13 1.55 -1.36 6.04
C LEU A 13 1.82 -0.10 5.23
N TRP A 14 1.49 -0.12 3.94
CA TRP A 14 1.58 1.07 3.11
C TRP A 14 0.56 2.13 3.54
N LEU A 15 -0.69 1.72 3.79
CA LEU A 15 -1.73 2.63 4.29
C LEU A 15 -1.35 3.26 5.62
N THR A 16 -0.79 2.49 6.56
CA THR A 16 -0.34 3.06 7.84
C THR A 16 0.82 4.04 7.63
N ALA A 17 1.78 3.74 6.76
CA ALA A 17 2.86 4.67 6.43
C ALA A 17 2.32 5.97 5.79
N PHE A 18 1.40 5.84 4.84
CA PHE A 18 0.72 6.95 4.18
C PHE A 18 -0.05 7.83 5.17
N TYR A 19 -0.94 7.27 5.98
CA TYR A 19 -1.70 8.05 6.95
C TYR A 19 -0.83 8.63 8.06
N THR A 20 0.25 7.96 8.45
CA THR A 20 1.24 8.54 9.39
C THR A 20 1.87 9.80 8.79
N LEU A 21 2.18 9.79 7.48
CA LEU A 21 2.66 10.97 6.77
C LEU A 21 1.59 12.07 6.72
N CYS A 22 0.34 11.74 6.38
CA CYS A 22 -0.75 12.71 6.35
C CYS A 22 -1.03 13.35 7.73
N ILE A 23 -1.08 12.56 8.80
CA ILE A 23 -1.28 13.05 10.17
C ILE A 23 -0.13 13.95 10.59
N ARG A 24 1.11 13.57 10.23
CA ARG A 24 2.28 14.38 10.58
C ARG A 24 2.30 15.70 9.81
N THR A 25 1.95 15.69 8.53
CA THR A 25 1.75 16.92 7.76
C THR A 25 0.65 17.78 8.38
N TRP A 26 -0.45 17.17 8.82
CA TRP A 26 -1.50 17.89 9.55
C TRP A 26 -0.99 18.58 10.82
N LEU A 27 -0.15 17.90 11.61
CA LEU A 27 0.45 18.49 12.81
C LEU A 27 1.40 19.66 12.51
N TRP A 28 1.98 19.71 11.31
CA TRP A 28 2.91 20.78 10.91
C TRP A 28 2.20 21.97 10.24
N VAL A 29 1.27 21.69 9.33
CA VAL A 29 0.55 22.72 8.55
C VAL A 29 -0.72 23.22 9.28
N GLY A 30 -1.27 22.42 10.21
CA GLY A 30 -2.49 22.74 10.96
C GLY A 30 -3.79 22.26 10.31
N HIS A 31 -3.76 21.80 9.05
CA HIS A 31 -4.88 21.15 8.36
C HIS A 31 -4.44 19.89 7.59
N LEU A 32 -5.38 18.99 7.28
CA LEU A 32 -5.09 17.80 6.48
C LEU A 32 -4.49 18.19 5.12
N PRO A 33 -3.49 17.45 4.62
CA PRO A 33 -2.91 17.73 3.32
C PRO A 33 -3.99 17.67 2.22
N ASN A 34 -3.94 18.62 1.31
CA ASN A 34 -4.80 18.68 0.14
C ASN A 34 -4.03 19.31 -1.03
N SER A 35 -4.68 19.47 -2.18
CA SER A 35 -4.08 20.09 -3.37
C SER A 35 -3.62 21.55 -3.18
N THR A 36 -3.98 22.19 -2.06
CA THR A 36 -3.55 23.55 -1.70
C THR A 36 -2.46 23.58 -0.62
N SER A 37 -2.09 22.43 -0.07
CA SER A 37 -1.04 22.30 0.94
C SER A 37 0.34 22.50 0.31
N PRO A 38 1.35 22.92 1.11
CA PRO A 38 2.74 22.95 0.65
C PRO A 38 3.15 21.59 0.08
N ASN A 39 3.98 21.63 -0.95
CA ASN A 39 4.39 20.44 -1.69
C ASN A 39 5.05 19.45 -0.69
N PRO A 40 4.78 18.13 -0.80
CA PRO A 40 5.39 17.12 0.08
C PRO A 40 6.92 17.23 0.19
N THR A 41 7.58 17.74 -0.85
CA THR A 41 9.03 17.99 -0.92
C THR A 41 9.52 19.07 0.05
N GLU A 42 8.68 20.02 0.41
CA GLU A 42 9.04 21.19 1.23
C GLU A 42 8.99 20.88 2.73
N ILE A 43 8.43 19.73 3.11
CA ILE A 43 8.23 19.39 4.51
C ILE A 43 9.49 18.70 5.06
N PRO A 44 10.09 19.20 6.15
CA PRO A 44 11.39 18.71 6.64
C PRO A 44 11.24 17.38 7.40
N PHE A 45 11.00 16.29 6.68
CA PHE A 45 10.81 14.96 7.26
C PHE A 45 11.77 13.89 6.72
N THR A 46 12.25 13.04 7.64
CA THR A 46 13.23 11.96 7.41
C THR A 46 12.68 10.78 6.62
N ILE A 47 11.36 10.53 6.69
CA ILE A 47 10.71 9.59 5.77
C ILE A 47 10.42 10.39 4.51
N HIS A 48 11.28 10.27 3.51
CA HIS A 48 11.05 10.89 2.22
C HIS A 48 9.67 10.47 1.71
N TYR A 49 8.77 11.43 1.49
CA TYR A 49 7.49 11.22 0.81
C TYR A 49 7.66 10.35 -0.46
N GLN A 50 8.79 10.53 -1.15
CA GLN A 50 9.24 9.73 -2.30
C GLN A 50 9.30 8.23 -1.99
N LEU A 51 9.71 7.82 -0.80
CA LEU A 51 9.74 6.41 -0.39
C LEU A 51 8.32 5.86 -0.25
N VAL A 52 7.40 6.63 0.34
CA VAL A 52 5.98 6.23 0.45
C VAL A 52 5.37 6.12 -0.95
N TYR A 53 5.60 7.11 -1.81
CA TYR A 53 5.14 7.10 -3.20
C TYR A 53 5.72 5.92 -4.00
N ASN A 54 7.05 5.74 -4.00
CA ASN A 54 7.70 4.64 -4.73
C ASN A 54 7.27 3.27 -4.20
N SER A 55 7.03 3.14 -2.89
CA SER A 55 6.55 1.89 -2.30
C SER A 55 5.13 1.52 -2.72
N LEU A 56 4.31 2.48 -3.20
CA LEU A 56 2.99 2.19 -3.76
C LEU A 56 3.11 1.29 -5.01
N ILE A 57 4.07 1.55 -5.89
CA ILE A 57 4.33 0.72 -7.08
C ILE A 57 4.64 -0.72 -6.66
N PHE A 58 5.47 -0.89 -5.63
CA PHE A 58 5.82 -2.21 -5.10
C PHE A 58 4.58 -2.93 -4.56
N VAL A 59 3.75 -2.24 -3.78
CA VAL A 59 2.50 -2.78 -3.23
C VAL A 59 1.54 -3.20 -4.33
N LEU A 60 1.36 -2.39 -5.38
CA LEU A 60 0.48 -2.71 -6.50
C LEU A 60 1.00 -3.86 -7.37
N SER A 61 2.32 -4.07 -7.42
CA SER A 61 2.94 -5.18 -8.18
C SER A 61 2.94 -6.52 -7.43
N ALA A 62 2.80 -6.50 -6.10
CA ALA A 62 2.89 -7.69 -5.27
C ALA A 62 1.83 -8.78 -5.55
N PRO A 63 0.56 -8.47 -5.90
CA PRO A 63 -0.42 -9.47 -6.33
C PRO A 63 0.00 -10.22 -7.59
N VAL A 64 0.61 -9.51 -8.56
CA VAL A 64 1.08 -10.13 -9.82
C VAL A 64 2.21 -11.10 -9.53
N LEU A 65 3.19 -10.69 -8.71
CA LEU A 65 4.27 -11.56 -8.25
C LEU A 65 3.75 -12.76 -7.47
N TRP A 66 2.70 -12.55 -6.67
CA TRP A 66 2.04 -13.62 -5.91
C TRP A 66 1.36 -14.64 -6.82
N VAL A 67 0.61 -14.21 -7.83
CA VAL A 67 -0.02 -15.10 -8.82
C VAL A 67 1.05 -15.87 -9.60
N GLY A 68 2.10 -15.19 -10.05
CA GLY A 68 3.23 -15.81 -10.75
C GLY A 68 3.93 -16.88 -9.92
N ALA A 69 4.23 -16.59 -8.65
CA ALA A 69 4.82 -17.57 -7.73
C ALA A 69 3.89 -18.75 -7.48
N THR A 70 2.60 -18.50 -7.29
CA THR A 70 1.56 -19.53 -7.08
C THR A 70 1.49 -20.49 -8.27
N LEU A 71 1.46 -19.96 -9.49
CA LEU A 71 1.49 -20.74 -10.72
C LEU A 71 2.79 -21.55 -10.85
N PHE A 72 3.93 -20.95 -10.55
CA PHE A 72 5.23 -21.64 -10.58
C PHE A 72 5.27 -22.84 -9.63
N PHE A 73 4.87 -22.66 -8.37
CA PHE A 73 4.83 -23.78 -7.40
C PHE A 73 3.81 -24.86 -7.79
N TRP A 74 2.68 -24.47 -8.37
CA TRP A 74 1.69 -25.43 -8.84
C TRP A 74 2.22 -26.27 -10.01
N LEU A 75 2.83 -25.63 -11.02
CA LEU A 75 3.36 -26.29 -12.22
C LEU A 75 4.60 -27.15 -11.95
N PHE A 76 5.56 -26.64 -11.18
CA PHE A 76 6.87 -27.27 -11.03
C PHE A 76 7.03 -28.12 -9.77
N LYS A 77 6.29 -27.82 -8.70
CA LYS A 77 6.42 -28.52 -7.40
C LYS A 77 5.21 -29.38 -7.07
N LYS A 78 4.14 -29.36 -7.90
CA LYS A 78 2.85 -30.05 -7.66
C LYS A 78 2.28 -29.83 -6.25
N GLN A 79 2.65 -28.72 -5.63
CA GLN A 79 2.27 -28.38 -4.27
C GLN A 79 1.22 -27.29 -4.36
N SER A 80 0.03 -27.50 -3.78
CA SER A 80 -1.01 -26.48 -3.76
C SER A 80 -0.65 -25.38 -2.75
N PRO A 81 -0.35 -24.15 -3.20
CA PRO A 81 -0.10 -23.03 -2.29
C PRO A 81 -1.37 -22.56 -1.56
N LEU A 82 -2.55 -23.00 -2.02
CA LEU A 82 -3.88 -22.65 -1.51
C LEU A 82 -4.30 -23.33 -0.21
N SER A 83 -3.37 -23.91 0.55
CA SER A 83 -3.66 -24.65 1.79
C SER A 83 -4.39 -23.84 2.88
N GLN A 84 -4.54 -22.50 2.72
CA GLN A 84 -5.10 -21.63 3.74
C GLN A 84 -5.97 -20.50 3.14
N PRO A 85 -7.26 -20.77 2.84
CA PRO A 85 -8.16 -19.83 2.15
C PRO A 85 -8.40 -18.52 2.92
N LYS A 86 -8.27 -18.53 4.24
CA LYS A 86 -8.38 -17.32 5.07
C LYS A 86 -7.41 -16.19 4.69
N TYR A 87 -6.19 -16.53 4.22
CA TYR A 87 -5.21 -15.50 3.83
C TYR A 87 -5.49 -14.93 2.45
N LEU A 88 -6.15 -15.70 1.59
CA LEU A 88 -6.64 -15.24 0.30
C LEU A 88 -7.74 -14.19 0.48
N ILE A 89 -8.71 -14.49 1.35
CA ILE A 89 -9.78 -13.54 1.70
C ILE A 89 -9.18 -12.27 2.31
N PHE A 90 -8.28 -12.41 3.29
CA PHE A 90 -7.64 -11.26 3.94
C PHE A 90 -6.84 -10.41 2.94
N ASN A 91 -6.08 -11.04 2.04
CA ASN A 91 -5.35 -10.35 0.98
C ASN A 91 -6.32 -9.59 0.07
N PHE A 92 -7.37 -10.25 -0.44
CA PHE A 92 -8.39 -9.61 -1.27
C PHE A 92 -9.05 -8.41 -0.58
N CYS A 93 -9.46 -8.55 0.69
CA CYS A 93 -10.02 -7.45 1.47
C CYS A 93 -9.04 -6.29 1.62
N SER A 94 -7.76 -6.58 1.90
CA SER A 94 -6.75 -5.53 2.11
C SER A 94 -6.47 -4.71 0.83
N TYR A 95 -6.40 -5.36 -0.33
CA TYR A 95 -6.27 -4.68 -1.61
C TYR A 95 -7.57 -3.98 -2.04
N PHE A 96 -8.73 -4.54 -1.70
CA PHE A 96 -10.01 -3.89 -1.95
C PHE A 96 -10.15 -2.58 -1.17
N ILE A 97 -9.73 -2.55 0.10
CA ILE A 97 -9.68 -1.32 0.90
C ILE A 97 -8.71 -0.30 0.27
N LEU A 98 -7.51 -0.73 -0.10
CA LEU A 98 -6.53 0.14 -0.77
C LEU A 98 -7.11 0.72 -2.08
N PHE A 99 -7.77 -0.11 -2.88
CA PHE A 99 -8.43 0.30 -4.12
C PHE A 99 -9.53 1.33 -3.88
N LEU A 100 -10.40 1.13 -2.87
CA LEU A 100 -11.43 2.10 -2.52
C LEU A 100 -10.82 3.43 -2.09
N ILE A 101 -9.75 3.43 -1.31
CA ILE A 101 -9.06 4.65 -0.88
C ILE A 101 -8.46 5.38 -2.08
N ILE A 102 -7.82 4.65 -3.00
CA ILE A 102 -7.25 5.26 -4.22
C ILE A 102 -8.33 5.85 -5.11
N GLN A 103 -9.45 5.14 -5.30
CA GLN A 103 -10.51 5.57 -6.19
C GLN A 103 -11.35 6.73 -5.61
N THR A 104 -11.58 6.73 -4.30
CA THR A 104 -12.33 7.81 -3.64
C THR A 104 -11.47 9.03 -3.36
N ASP A 105 -10.14 8.85 -3.28
CA ASP A 105 -9.14 9.86 -2.90
C ASP A 105 -9.69 10.89 -1.91
N PRO A 106 -10.10 10.44 -0.70
CA PRO A 106 -10.76 11.32 0.23
C PRO A 106 -9.80 12.47 0.56
N PHE A 107 -10.26 13.71 0.33
CA PHE A 107 -9.51 14.95 0.55
C PHE A 107 -8.36 15.24 -0.43
N GLY A 108 -8.21 14.49 -1.52
CA GLY A 108 -7.18 14.74 -2.52
C GLY A 108 -5.76 14.35 -2.05
N LEU A 109 -5.66 13.44 -1.09
CA LEU A 109 -4.40 13.09 -0.41
C LEU A 109 -3.44 12.34 -1.33
N ILE A 110 -3.95 11.49 -2.23
CA ILE A 110 -3.11 10.75 -3.17
C ILE A 110 -2.61 11.68 -4.27
N ASN A 111 -3.46 12.58 -4.76
CA ASN A 111 -3.04 13.61 -5.70
C ASN A 111 -1.95 14.49 -5.09
N TRP A 112 -2.13 14.94 -3.84
CA TRP A 112 -1.11 15.70 -3.12
C TRP A 112 0.19 14.90 -2.93
N LEU A 113 0.13 13.57 -2.71
CA LEU A 113 1.34 12.74 -2.63
C LEU A 113 2.07 12.60 -3.98
N ALA A 114 1.35 12.78 -5.08
CA ALA A 114 1.86 12.65 -6.45
C ALA A 114 2.42 13.97 -7.02
N ASP A 115 2.09 15.11 -6.41
CA ASP A 115 2.61 16.45 -6.71
C ASP A 115 4.00 16.71 -6.08
#